data_AF-A0A2N5PHM7-F1
#
_entry.id   AF-A0A2N5PHM7-F1
#
_cell.length_a   1.000
_cell.length_b   1.000
_cell.length_c   1.000
_cell.angle_alpha   90.00
_cell.angle_beta   90.00
_cell.angle_gamma   90.00
#
_symmetry.space_group_name_H-M   'P 1'
#
loop_
_entity.id
_entity.type
_entity.pdbx_description
1 polymer ?
#
loop_
_entity_poly.entity_id
_entity_poly.type
_entity_poly.pdbx_seq_one_letter_code
_entity_poly.pdbx_strand_id
1 'polypeptide(L)'
;MAYKKSKKASFDKNCVMEALHLRGSSIRKLDDAYEFGWSSKSVERGLRDGEVSPDLLDALGRYLNVEPDYLAGKYHRECEKVKDPFIREIWIRSLKAEKYPYILKQQKTKIEGKFLYDKYIEYVLTIHDISMEQFNSMEGEKRRDFQIALEGAIAPLLIKYFPQNAFGKDTWPDVYRLQSEIEDYGIDEPELPEDFWDDEGEDRFKAKYDNK
;
A
#
# COMPACT_ATOMS: atom_id res chain seq x y z
N MET A 1 -19.43 -31.26 9.23
CA MET A 1 -18.90 -29.87 9.24
C MET A 1 -18.12 -29.67 7.96
N ALA A 2 -18.62 -28.86 7.02
CA ALA A 2 -17.94 -28.61 5.76
C ALA A 2 -16.78 -27.62 5.99
N TYR A 3 -15.54 -28.06 5.76
CA TYR A 3 -14.37 -27.16 5.74
C TYR A 3 -14.59 -26.13 4.63
N LYS A 4 -14.87 -24.88 5.00
CA LYS A 4 -14.91 -23.76 4.06
C LYS A 4 -13.48 -23.65 3.51
N LYS A 5 -13.25 -24.03 2.24
CA LYS A 5 -11.95 -23.86 1.58
C LYS A 5 -11.54 -22.40 1.75
N SER A 6 -10.45 -22.15 2.48
CA SER A 6 -9.87 -20.82 2.58
C SER A 6 -9.52 -20.37 1.17
N LYS A 7 -9.91 -19.14 0.82
CA LYS A 7 -9.62 -18.54 -0.49
C LYS A 7 -8.09 -18.45 -0.60
N LYS A 8 -7.51 -19.27 -1.46
CA LYS A 8 -6.05 -19.25 -1.69
C LYS A 8 -5.67 -18.01 -2.48
N ALA A 9 -4.51 -17.45 -2.15
CA ALA A 9 -3.91 -16.34 -2.85
C ALA A 9 -2.87 -16.86 -3.85
N SER A 10 -2.75 -16.20 -5.00
CA SER A 10 -1.68 -16.47 -5.97
C SER A 10 -0.32 -16.29 -5.32
N PHE A 11 0.66 -17.06 -5.77
CA PHE A 11 2.02 -17.02 -5.22
C PHE A 11 3.05 -17.13 -6.33
N ASP A 12 3.82 -16.07 -6.56
CA ASP A 12 4.75 -15.98 -7.68
C ASP A 12 6.18 -16.31 -7.25
N LYS A 13 6.76 -17.33 -7.90
CA LYS A 13 8.09 -17.82 -7.54
C LYS A 13 9.19 -16.80 -7.79
N ASN A 14 9.13 -16.05 -8.89
CA ASN A 14 10.18 -15.10 -9.23
C ASN A 14 10.18 -13.94 -8.24
N CYS A 15 8.99 -13.40 -7.92
CA CYS A 15 8.83 -12.31 -6.96
C CYS A 15 9.29 -12.72 -5.56
N VAL A 16 8.99 -13.94 -5.11
CA VAL A 16 9.40 -14.45 -3.79
C VAL A 16 10.90 -14.66 -3.71
N MET A 17 11.52 -15.25 -4.75
CA MET A 17 12.96 -15.46 -4.77
C MET A 17 13.73 -14.14 -4.80
N GLU A 18 13.24 -13.16 -5.56
CA GLU A 18 13.81 -11.81 -5.57
C GLU A 18 13.73 -11.14 -4.19
N ALA A 19 12.57 -11.21 -3.53
CA ALA A 19 12.39 -10.68 -2.18
C ALA A 19 13.30 -11.34 -1.14
N LEU A 20 13.50 -12.67 -1.23
CA LEU A 20 14.44 -13.41 -0.39
C LEU A 20 15.89 -12.93 -0.61
N HIS A 21 16.30 -12.78 -1.87
CA HIS A 21 17.64 -12.28 -2.20
C HIS A 21 17.87 -10.86 -1.70
N LEU A 22 16.88 -9.96 -1.87
CA LEU A 22 16.94 -8.59 -1.37
C LEU A 22 17.22 -8.51 0.14
N ARG A 23 16.71 -9.48 0.91
CA ARG A 23 16.90 -9.54 2.37
C ARG A 23 18.05 -10.45 2.80
N GLY A 24 18.88 -10.95 1.88
CA GLY A 24 19.97 -11.89 2.20
C GLY A 24 19.49 -13.20 2.83
N SER A 25 18.21 -13.54 2.62
CA SER A 25 17.56 -14.71 3.19
C SER A 25 17.45 -15.84 2.16
N SER A 26 16.97 -16.99 2.61
CA SER A 26 16.68 -18.14 1.75
C SER A 26 15.52 -18.93 2.35
N ILE A 27 14.88 -19.77 1.55
CA ILE A 27 13.77 -20.62 2.02
C ILE A 27 14.18 -21.44 3.24
N ARG A 28 15.42 -21.95 3.28
CA ARG A 28 15.94 -22.72 4.42
C ARG A 28 16.06 -21.87 5.70
N LYS A 29 16.47 -20.62 5.58
CA LYS A 29 16.59 -19.69 6.71
C LYS A 29 15.24 -19.29 7.31
N LEU A 30 14.11 -19.57 6.63
CA LEU A 30 12.78 -19.28 7.15
C LEU A 30 12.42 -20.15 8.35
N ASP A 31 12.96 -21.37 8.46
CA ASP A 31 12.72 -22.24 9.62
C ASP A 31 13.36 -21.67 10.90
N ASP A 32 14.45 -20.91 10.76
CA ASP A 32 15.15 -20.27 11.88
C ASP A 32 14.49 -18.94 12.30
N ALA A 33 13.55 -18.43 11.49
CA ALA A 33 12.87 -17.16 11.72
C ALA A 33 11.61 -17.35 12.59
N TYR A 34 11.79 -17.29 13.91
CA TYR A 34 10.67 -17.45 14.86
C TYR A 34 9.52 -16.46 14.59
N GLU A 35 9.83 -15.22 14.19
CA GLU A 35 8.85 -14.18 13.85
C GLU A 35 8.00 -14.49 12.60
N PHE A 36 8.51 -15.33 11.69
CA PHE A 36 7.78 -15.70 10.47
C PHE A 36 6.61 -16.65 10.78
N GLY A 37 6.74 -17.52 11.79
CA GLY A 37 5.64 -18.37 12.28
C GLY A 37 5.17 -19.48 11.32
N TRP A 38 5.86 -19.69 10.19
CA TRP A 38 5.56 -20.76 9.22
C TRP A 38 6.83 -21.54 8.87
N SER A 39 6.66 -22.82 8.50
CA SER A 39 7.80 -23.63 8.06
C SER A 39 8.22 -23.33 6.62
N SER A 40 9.50 -23.51 6.32
CA SER A 40 10.08 -23.49 4.97
C SER A 40 9.30 -24.41 4.02
N LYS A 41 8.90 -25.60 4.48
CA LYS A 41 8.10 -26.58 3.72
C LYS A 41 6.74 -26.01 3.27
N SER A 42 6.12 -25.15 4.07
CA SER A 42 4.86 -24.50 3.71
C SER A 42 5.06 -23.53 2.54
N VAL A 43 6.18 -22.81 2.55
CA VAL A 43 6.57 -21.91 1.45
C VAL A 43 6.95 -22.70 0.20
N GLU A 44 7.75 -23.76 0.31
CA GLU A 44 8.12 -24.64 -0.81
C GLU A 44 6.90 -25.24 -1.49
N ARG A 45 5.94 -25.74 -0.69
CA ARG A 45 4.67 -26.26 -1.19
C ARG A 45 3.90 -25.18 -1.94
N GLY A 46 3.80 -23.99 -1.35
CA GLY A 46 3.20 -22.84 -2.00
C GLY A 46 3.82 -22.51 -3.36
N LEU A 47 5.15 -22.46 -3.43
CA LEU A 47 5.89 -22.14 -4.65
C LEU A 47 5.68 -23.19 -5.75
N ARG A 48 5.54 -24.46 -5.37
CA ARG A 48 5.25 -25.55 -6.31
C ARG A 48 3.80 -25.50 -6.80
N ASP A 49 2.87 -25.24 -5.89
CA ASP A 49 1.44 -25.27 -6.17
C ASP A 49 0.97 -23.95 -6.84
N GLY A 50 1.77 -22.88 -6.77
CA GLY A 50 1.47 -21.54 -7.30
C GLY A 50 0.48 -20.73 -6.46
N GLU A 51 0.12 -21.25 -5.27
CA GLU A 51 -0.91 -20.67 -4.41
C GLU A 51 -0.65 -20.98 -2.92
N VAL A 52 -1.00 -20.04 -2.04
CA VAL A 52 -0.83 -20.15 -0.58
C VAL A 52 -2.03 -19.59 0.18
N SER A 53 -2.12 -19.84 1.48
CA SER A 53 -3.07 -19.12 2.33
C SER A 53 -2.71 -17.62 2.41
N PRO A 54 -3.71 -16.72 2.43
CA PRO A 54 -3.47 -15.28 2.60
C PRO A 54 -2.62 -14.95 3.83
N ASP A 55 -2.81 -15.68 4.94
CA ASP A 55 -2.05 -15.48 6.18
C ASP A 55 -0.56 -15.81 6.04
N LEU A 56 -0.22 -16.81 5.20
CA LEU A 56 1.18 -17.16 4.94
C LEU A 56 1.82 -16.10 4.05
N LEU A 57 1.11 -15.70 2.99
CA LEU A 57 1.55 -14.63 2.09
C LEU A 57 1.80 -13.32 2.86
N ASP A 58 0.91 -13.00 3.80
CA ASP A 58 1.04 -11.84 4.65
C ASP A 58 2.21 -11.93 5.63
N ALA A 59 2.35 -13.06 6.32
CA ALA A 59 3.49 -13.30 7.21
C ALA A 59 4.83 -13.22 6.46
N LEU A 60 4.87 -13.74 5.22
CA LEU A 60 6.06 -13.67 4.38
C LEU A 60 6.34 -12.23 3.93
N GLY A 61 5.30 -11.48 3.58
CA GLY A 61 5.41 -10.07 3.26
C GLY A 61 5.98 -9.25 4.43
N ARG A 62 5.48 -9.49 5.65
CA ARG A 62 6.01 -8.86 6.87
C ARG A 62 7.48 -9.19 7.09
N TYR A 63 7.80 -10.48 7.09
CA TYR A 63 9.16 -10.96 7.35
C TYR A 63 10.17 -10.43 6.32
N LEU A 64 9.80 -10.42 5.03
CA LEU A 64 10.67 -9.91 3.97
C LEU A 64 10.58 -8.40 3.80
N ASN A 65 9.72 -7.70 4.55
CA ASN A 65 9.36 -6.30 4.31
C ASN A 65 9.07 -6.04 2.82
N VAL A 66 8.14 -6.82 2.25
CA VAL A 66 7.65 -6.71 0.87
C VAL A 66 6.14 -6.84 0.85
N GLU A 67 5.46 -6.09 0.00
CA GLU A 67 4.00 -6.10 -0.15
C GLU A 67 3.49 -7.47 -0.63
N PRO A 68 2.47 -8.07 0.03
CA PRO A 68 1.87 -9.33 -0.39
C PRO A 68 1.40 -9.38 -1.85
N ASP A 69 0.87 -8.27 -2.38
CA ASP A 69 0.44 -8.17 -3.78
C ASP A 69 1.60 -8.32 -4.77
N TYR A 70 2.80 -7.82 -4.40
CA TYR A 70 4.03 -8.03 -5.17
C TYR A 70 4.42 -9.52 -5.15
N LEU A 71 4.46 -10.13 -3.96
CA LEU A 71 4.78 -11.56 -3.79
C LEU A 71 3.79 -12.47 -4.51
N ALA A 72 2.53 -12.05 -4.64
CA ALA A 72 1.52 -12.75 -5.40
C ALA A 72 1.69 -12.63 -6.92
N GLY A 73 2.62 -11.80 -7.41
CA GLY A 73 2.83 -11.51 -8.84
C GLY A 73 1.72 -10.65 -9.45
N LYS A 74 0.92 -9.96 -8.64
CA LYS A 74 -0.25 -9.19 -9.13
C LYS A 74 0.18 -8.12 -10.14
N TYR A 75 1.19 -7.32 -9.81
CA TYR A 75 1.67 -6.25 -10.69
C TYR A 75 2.26 -6.77 -12.01
N HIS A 76 2.92 -7.93 -11.98
CA HIS A 76 3.44 -8.57 -13.18
C HIS A 76 2.31 -8.98 -14.14
N ARG A 77 1.26 -9.63 -13.60
CA ARG A 77 0.07 -9.99 -14.39
C ARG A 77 -0.67 -8.77 -14.95
N GLU A 78 -0.73 -7.67 -14.19
CA GLU A 78 -1.34 -6.43 -14.71
C GLU A 78 -0.50 -5.82 -15.85
N CYS A 79 0.83 -5.84 -15.74
CA CYS A 79 1.72 -5.38 -16.82
C CYS A 79 1.60 -6.25 -18.08
N GLU A 80 1.37 -7.56 -17.95
CA GLU A 80 1.17 -8.46 -19.09
C GLU A 80 -0.06 -8.09 -19.95
N LYS A 81 -1.07 -7.45 -19.35
CA LYS A 81 -2.28 -6.99 -20.07
C LYS A 81 -2.02 -5.78 -20.97
N VAL A 82 -0.87 -5.10 -20.81
CA VAL A 82 -0.51 -3.94 -21.62
C VAL A 82 -0.27 -4.37 -23.07
N LYS A 83 -0.99 -3.74 -24.01
CA LYS A 83 -0.95 -4.06 -25.44
C LYS A 83 0.39 -3.71 -26.09
N ASP A 84 0.98 -2.58 -25.70
CA ASP A 84 2.26 -2.10 -26.23
C ASP A 84 3.42 -2.93 -25.65
N PRO A 85 4.16 -3.69 -26.48
CA PRO A 85 5.26 -4.54 -26.02
C PRO A 85 6.43 -3.75 -25.41
N PHE A 86 6.72 -2.56 -25.91
CA PHE A 86 7.84 -1.73 -25.45
C PHE A 86 7.56 -1.16 -24.06
N ILE A 87 6.36 -0.61 -23.85
CA ILE A 87 5.92 -0.11 -22.54
C ILE A 87 5.82 -1.26 -21.53
N ARG A 88 5.26 -2.41 -21.94
CA ARG A 88 5.19 -3.60 -21.11
C ARG A 88 6.57 -4.04 -20.60
N GLU A 89 7.57 -4.08 -21.48
CA GLU A 89 8.92 -4.49 -21.10
C GLU A 89 9.58 -3.50 -20.12
N ILE A 90 9.41 -2.20 -20.34
CA ILE A 90 9.90 -1.16 -19.42
C ILE A 90 9.26 -1.33 -18.04
N TRP A 91 7.94 -1.53 -17.99
CA TRP A 91 7.21 -1.65 -16.74
C TRP A 91 7.60 -2.90 -15.97
N ILE A 92 7.66 -4.06 -16.62
CA ILE A 92 8.11 -5.31 -16.00
C ILE A 92 9.53 -5.17 -15.43
N ARG A 93 10.47 -4.56 -16.18
CA ARG A 93 11.84 -4.31 -15.69
C ARG A 93 11.90 -3.36 -14.50
N SER A 94 10.89 -2.51 -14.36
CA SER A 94 10.79 -1.54 -13.28
C SER A 94 10.22 -2.13 -11.99
N LEU A 95 9.49 -3.26 -12.09
CA LEU A 95 8.97 -4.02 -10.96
C LEU A 95 10.12 -4.71 -10.23
N LYS A 96 10.44 -4.22 -9.04
CA LYS A 96 11.47 -4.80 -8.17
C LYS A 96 10.97 -4.83 -6.74
N ALA A 97 11.32 -5.89 -6.01
CA ALA A 97 10.88 -6.09 -4.63
C ALA A 97 11.20 -4.90 -3.72
N GLU A 98 12.33 -4.22 -3.97
CA GLU A 98 12.79 -3.04 -3.22
C GLU A 98 11.82 -1.85 -3.26
N LYS A 99 11.00 -1.75 -4.30
CA LYS A 99 10.03 -0.65 -4.48
C LYS A 99 8.68 -0.92 -3.84
N TYR A 100 8.45 -2.15 -3.38
CA TYR A 100 7.19 -2.58 -2.80
C TYR A 100 7.37 -3.07 -1.37
N PRO A 101 7.79 -2.22 -0.41
CA PRO A 101 7.87 -2.64 0.99
C PRO A 101 6.50 -2.91 1.58
N TYR A 102 6.50 -3.65 2.70
CA TYR A 102 5.26 -4.09 3.34
C TYR A 102 4.39 -2.93 3.82
N ILE A 103 4.99 -1.78 4.14
CA ILE A 103 4.27 -0.56 4.55
C ILE A 103 3.25 -0.07 3.50
N LEU A 104 3.45 -0.36 2.21
CA LEU A 104 2.47 -0.02 1.18
C LEU A 104 1.13 -0.74 1.39
N LYS A 105 1.16 -2.00 1.86
CA LYS A 105 -0.06 -2.70 2.24
C LYS A 105 -0.72 -1.98 3.41
N GLN A 106 0.04 -1.59 4.42
CA GLN A 106 -0.49 -0.91 5.60
C GLN A 106 -1.16 0.41 5.23
N GLN A 107 -0.55 1.19 4.34
CA GLN A 107 -1.11 2.44 3.81
C GLN A 107 -2.40 2.25 3.00
N LYS A 108 -2.48 1.17 2.22
CA LYS A 108 -3.67 0.83 1.40
C LYS A 108 -4.78 0.13 2.20
N THR A 109 -4.50 -0.32 3.43
CA THR A 109 -5.48 -1.08 4.22
C THR A 109 -6.55 -0.12 4.73
N LYS A 110 -7.78 -0.31 4.27
CA LYS A 110 -8.94 0.33 4.89
C LYS A 110 -9.17 -0.29 6.27
N ILE A 111 -9.14 0.53 7.31
CA ILE A 111 -9.46 0.10 8.68
C ILE A 111 -10.90 0.50 8.94
N GLU A 112 -11.77 -0.49 9.17
CA GLU A 112 -13.22 -0.26 9.35
C GLU A 112 -13.87 0.49 8.18
N GLY A 113 -13.40 0.22 6.95
CA GLY A 113 -13.93 0.86 5.73
C GLY A 113 -13.37 2.25 5.43
N LYS A 114 -12.64 2.87 6.35
CA LYS A 114 -12.02 4.20 6.18
C LYS A 114 -10.56 4.10 5.76
N PHE A 115 -10.06 5.11 5.06
CA PHE A 115 -8.64 5.20 4.73
C PHE A 115 -7.82 5.47 6.00
N LEU A 116 -6.54 5.10 5.96
CA LEU A 116 -5.65 5.21 7.11
C LEU A 116 -5.54 6.65 7.63
N TYR A 117 -5.61 7.63 6.74
CA TYR A 117 -5.55 9.05 7.11
C TYR A 117 -6.79 9.49 7.92
N ASP A 118 -8.00 9.10 7.51
CA ASP A 118 -9.23 9.39 8.26
C ASP A 118 -9.16 8.82 9.67
N LYS A 119 -8.64 7.59 9.81
CA LYS A 119 -8.44 6.95 11.10
C LYS A 119 -7.36 7.61 11.94
N TYR A 120 -6.31 8.10 11.31
CA TYR A 120 -5.28 8.88 11.99
C TYR A 120 -5.87 10.16 12.59
N ILE A 121 -6.66 10.92 11.82
CA ILE A 121 -7.36 12.11 12.34
C ILE A 121 -8.32 11.72 13.46
N GLU A 122 -9.15 10.69 13.26
CA GLU A 122 -10.10 10.18 14.26
C GLU A 122 -9.39 9.85 15.58
N TYR A 123 -8.25 9.16 15.55
CA TYR A 123 -7.49 8.81 16.76
C TYR A 123 -6.80 10.00 17.42
N VAL A 124 -6.20 10.91 16.65
CA VAL A 124 -5.63 12.15 17.21
C VAL A 124 -6.69 12.91 17.99
N LEU A 125 -7.86 13.11 17.39
CA LEU A 125 -8.97 13.81 18.03
C LEU A 125 -9.50 13.06 19.26
N THR A 126 -9.73 11.74 19.13
CA THR A 126 -10.29 10.92 20.21
C THR A 126 -9.39 10.86 21.44
N ILE A 127 -8.06 10.78 21.25
CA ILE A 127 -7.08 10.81 22.36
C ILE A 127 -7.15 12.13 23.15
N HIS A 128 -7.62 13.20 22.51
CA HIS A 128 -7.78 14.53 23.10
C HIS A 128 -9.22 14.85 23.48
N ASP A 129 -10.09 13.84 23.60
CA ASP A 129 -11.51 13.99 23.92
C ASP A 129 -12.28 14.90 22.93
N ILE A 130 -11.79 15.00 21.70
CA ILE A 130 -12.44 15.74 20.60
C ILE A 130 -13.15 14.72 19.72
N SER A 131 -14.43 14.96 19.47
CA SER A 131 -15.24 14.08 18.62
C SER A 131 -14.98 14.35 17.14
N MET A 132 -15.14 13.31 16.31
CA MET A 132 -15.11 13.47 14.85
C MET A 132 -16.28 14.35 14.35
N GLU A 133 -17.39 14.41 15.08
CA GLU A 133 -18.53 15.29 14.77
C GLU A 133 -18.14 16.77 14.85
N GLN A 134 -17.36 17.15 15.89
CA GLN A 134 -16.83 18.52 16.00
C GLN A 134 -15.93 18.86 14.81
N PHE A 135 -15.08 17.91 14.40
CA PHE A 135 -14.24 18.10 13.21
C PHE A 135 -15.08 18.27 11.94
N ASN A 136 -16.04 17.38 11.70
CA ASN A 136 -16.90 17.42 10.53
C ASN A 136 -17.84 18.63 10.48
N SER A 137 -18.16 19.22 11.65
CA SER A 137 -18.98 20.45 11.73
C SER A 137 -18.25 21.71 11.30
N MET A 138 -16.92 21.66 11.16
CA MET A 138 -16.13 22.80 10.69
C MET A 138 -16.28 23.03 9.19
N GLU A 139 -16.18 24.30 8.76
CA GLU A 139 -16.07 24.67 7.34
C GLU A 139 -14.91 23.92 6.67
N GLY A 140 -15.07 23.56 5.39
CA GLY A 140 -14.07 22.79 4.64
C GLY A 140 -12.67 23.42 4.69
N GLU A 141 -12.58 24.75 4.57
CA GLU A 141 -11.32 25.49 4.68
C GLU A 141 -10.67 25.32 6.05
N LYS A 142 -11.43 25.45 7.14
CA LYS A 142 -10.90 25.26 8.51
C LYS A 142 -10.47 23.82 8.78
N ARG A 143 -11.18 22.84 8.21
CA ARG A 143 -10.78 21.43 8.28
C ARG A 143 -9.45 21.20 7.58
N ARG A 144 -9.29 21.76 6.38
CA ARG A 144 -8.05 21.71 5.61
C ARG A 144 -6.90 22.40 6.34
N ASP A 145 -7.11 23.60 6.85
CA ASP A 145 -6.09 24.36 7.60
C ASP A 145 -5.62 23.59 8.84
N PHE A 146 -6.55 22.95 9.56
CA PHE A 146 -6.22 22.07 10.68
C PHE A 146 -5.34 20.90 10.25
N GLN A 147 -5.71 20.20 9.17
CA GLN A 147 -4.95 19.06 8.66
C GLN A 147 -3.54 19.46 8.21
N ILE A 148 -3.40 20.58 7.49
CA ILE A 148 -2.10 21.14 7.09
C ILE A 148 -1.26 21.48 8.31
N ALA A 149 -1.84 22.17 9.30
CA ALA A 149 -1.14 22.56 10.52
C ALA A 149 -0.68 21.34 11.35
N LEU A 150 -1.51 20.29 11.39
CA LEU A 150 -1.20 19.03 12.07
C LEU A 150 0.01 18.34 11.43
N GLU A 151 0.00 18.17 10.10
CA GLU A 151 1.12 17.57 9.37
C GLU A 151 2.37 18.44 9.44
N GLY A 152 2.22 19.77 9.34
CA GLY A 152 3.32 20.73 9.49
C GLY A 152 3.98 20.69 10.87
N ALA A 153 3.26 20.29 11.92
CA ALA A 153 3.83 20.10 13.26
C ALA A 153 4.50 18.73 13.44
N ILE A 154 3.95 17.69 12.82
CA ILE A 154 4.41 16.30 12.99
C ILE A 154 5.59 15.97 12.09
N ALA A 155 5.59 16.41 10.83
CA ALA A 155 6.66 16.11 9.88
C ALA A 155 8.06 16.52 10.39
N PRO A 156 8.28 17.71 10.98
CA PRO A 156 9.57 18.07 11.57
C PRO A 156 9.99 17.16 12.72
N LEU A 157 9.04 16.70 13.55
CA LEU A 157 9.32 15.74 14.62
C LEU A 157 9.73 14.39 14.05
N LEU A 158 9.03 13.91 13.03
CA LEU A 158 9.37 12.65 12.36
C LEU A 158 10.77 12.71 11.72
N ILE A 159 11.12 13.79 11.02
CA ILE A 159 12.47 13.98 10.46
C ILE A 159 13.53 13.93 11.55
N LYS A 160 13.28 14.59 12.69
CA LYS A 160 14.23 14.68 13.80
C LYS A 160 14.55 13.33 14.43
N TYR A 161 13.56 12.47 14.61
CA TYR A 161 13.72 11.19 15.30
C TYR A 161 13.89 9.99 14.35
N PHE A 162 13.46 10.13 13.10
CA PHE A 162 13.51 9.10 12.07
C PHE A 162 14.13 9.71 10.81
N PRO A 163 15.47 9.80 10.72
CA PRO A 163 16.15 10.42 9.58
C PRO A 163 15.98 9.62 8.28
N GLN A 164 15.71 8.32 8.39
CA GLN A 164 15.45 7.44 7.25
C GLN A 164 14.06 6.83 7.32
N ASN A 165 13.40 6.75 6.17
CA ASN A 165 12.11 6.08 6.02
C ASN A 165 12.27 4.56 5.89
N ALA A 166 11.15 3.84 5.79
CA ALA A 166 11.14 2.37 5.67
C ALA A 166 11.84 1.82 4.41
N PHE A 167 12.20 2.68 3.45
CA PHE A 167 12.97 2.34 2.25
C PHE A 167 14.48 2.57 2.42
N GLY A 168 14.94 3.00 3.60
CA GLY A 168 16.33 3.37 3.86
C GLY A 168 16.77 4.66 3.17
N LYS A 169 15.83 5.45 2.66
CA LYS A 169 16.07 6.78 2.08
C LYS A 169 15.83 7.84 3.14
N ASP A 170 16.38 9.03 2.92
CA ASP A 170 16.08 10.17 3.76
C ASP A 170 14.57 10.39 3.84
N THR A 171 14.09 10.64 5.06
CA THR A 171 12.66 10.88 5.34
C THR A 171 12.17 12.17 4.65
N TRP A 172 13.09 13.08 4.38
CA TRP A 172 12.85 14.25 3.53
C TRP A 172 13.05 13.90 2.04
N PRO A 173 12.17 14.34 1.11
CA PRO A 173 11.01 15.20 1.32
C PRO A 173 9.69 14.44 1.57
N ASP A 174 9.70 13.11 1.41
CA ASP A 174 8.48 12.27 1.33
C ASP A 174 7.54 12.37 2.55
N VAL A 175 8.07 12.73 3.73
CA VAL A 175 7.27 12.97 4.94
C VAL A 175 6.25 14.09 4.79
N TYR A 176 6.47 15.04 3.88
CA TYR A 176 5.55 16.14 3.59
C TYR A 176 4.48 15.77 2.54
N ARG A 177 4.47 14.54 2.01
CA ARG A 177 3.52 14.11 0.97
C ARG A 177 2.07 14.40 1.35
N LEU A 178 1.64 14.11 2.58
CA LEU A 178 0.27 14.34 3.02
C LEU A 178 -0.07 15.82 3.01
N GLN A 179 0.82 16.67 3.54
CA GLN A 179 0.66 18.11 3.50
C GLN A 179 0.54 18.61 2.05
N SER A 180 1.44 18.19 1.16
CA SER A 180 1.37 18.56 -0.27
C SER A 180 0.09 18.07 -0.94
N GLU A 181 -0.36 16.84 -0.66
CA GLU A 181 -1.63 16.32 -1.21
C GLU A 181 -2.84 17.14 -0.75
N ILE A 182 -2.87 17.57 0.52
CA ILE A 182 -3.94 18.42 1.06
C ILE A 182 -3.84 19.85 0.49
N GLU A 183 -2.63 20.35 0.25
CA GLU A 183 -2.38 21.66 -0.36
C GLU A 183 -2.75 21.68 -1.86
N ASP A 184 -2.47 20.59 -2.58
CA ASP A 184 -2.69 20.46 -4.02
C ASP A 184 -4.15 20.14 -4.37
N TYR A 185 -4.91 19.51 -3.47
CA TYR A 185 -6.36 19.33 -3.65
C TYR A 185 -7.04 20.71 -3.69
N GLY A 186 -7.43 21.15 -4.88
CA GLY A 186 -8.18 22.40 -5.05
C GLY A 186 -9.51 22.33 -4.31
N ILE A 187 -9.87 23.40 -3.58
CA ILE A 187 -11.13 23.55 -2.84
C ILE A 187 -12.37 23.35 -3.73
N ASP A 188 -12.21 23.39 -5.05
CA ASP A 188 -13.26 23.25 -6.07
C ASP A 188 -13.34 21.88 -6.76
N GLU A 189 -12.49 20.90 -6.43
CA GLU A 189 -12.66 19.55 -6.95
C GLU A 189 -13.54 18.74 -6.00
N PRO A 190 -14.77 18.35 -6.41
CA PRO A 190 -15.65 17.57 -5.55
C PRO A 190 -14.94 16.27 -5.16
N GLU A 191 -15.06 15.89 -3.88
CA GLU A 191 -14.66 14.57 -3.40
C GLU A 191 -15.21 13.53 -4.38
N LEU A 192 -14.30 12.75 -4.98
CA LEU A 192 -14.68 11.76 -5.97
C LEU A 192 -15.68 10.81 -5.30
N PRO A 193 -16.89 10.64 -5.87
CA PRO A 193 -17.91 9.74 -5.34
C PRO A 193 -17.31 8.36 -4.98
N GLU A 194 -17.82 7.70 -3.93
CA GLU A 194 -17.27 6.39 -3.47
C GLU A 194 -17.23 5.33 -4.59
N ASP A 195 -18.12 5.46 -5.58
CA ASP A 195 -18.26 4.64 -6.80
C ASP A 195 -17.31 5.04 -7.94
N PHE A 196 -16.48 6.09 -7.79
CA PHE A 196 -15.50 6.50 -8.79
C PHE A 196 -14.50 5.38 -9.14
N TRP A 197 -14.25 4.47 -8.21
CA TRP A 197 -13.36 3.32 -8.38
C TRP A 197 -14.08 2.03 -8.81
N ASP A 198 -15.41 2.02 -8.84
CA ASP A 198 -16.25 0.84 -9.12
C ASP A 198 -16.78 0.79 -10.57
N ASP A 199 -16.49 1.80 -11.39
CA ASP A 199 -16.93 1.83 -12.79
C ASP A 199 -15.93 1.08 -13.70
N GLU A 200 -16.22 -0.19 -13.96
CA GLU A 200 -15.63 -0.93 -15.07
C GLU A 200 -15.97 -0.23 -16.40
N GLY A 201 -15.08 0.68 -16.82
CA GLY A 201 -14.83 0.94 -18.23
C GLY A 201 -15.86 1.77 -18.97
N GLU A 202 -15.84 3.09 -18.76
CA GLU A 202 -15.96 4.03 -19.88
C GLU A 202 -14.86 5.10 -19.81
N ASP A 203 -14.09 5.16 -20.89
CA ASP A 203 -12.91 6.00 -21.10
C ASP A 203 -13.31 7.48 -21.22
N ARG A 204 -13.61 8.12 -20.07
CA ARG A 204 -14.05 9.54 -20.01
C ARG A 204 -12.97 10.53 -20.45
N PHE A 205 -11.73 10.08 -20.69
CA PHE A 205 -10.65 10.93 -21.23
C PHE A 205 -10.82 11.26 -22.72
N LYS A 206 -11.64 10.52 -23.48
CA LYS A 206 -11.92 10.84 -24.88
C LYS A 206 -12.78 12.09 -25.07
N ALA A 207 -13.68 12.40 -24.12
CA ALA A 207 -14.62 13.51 -24.29
C ALA A 207 -13.97 14.90 -24.20
N LYS A 208 -12.73 15.01 -23.67
CA LYS A 208 -12.06 16.30 -23.46
C LYS A 208 -11.26 16.81 -24.66
N TYR A 209 -11.05 16.01 -25.70
CA TYR A 209 -10.21 16.38 -26.85
C TYR A 209 -10.90 16.35 -28.22
N ASP A 210 -12.20 16.04 -28.29
CA ASP A 210 -12.97 16.08 -29.56
C ASP A 210 -13.75 17.40 -29.78
N ASN A 211 -13.46 18.45 -29.00
CA ASN A 211 -13.91 19.81 -29.32
C ASN A 211 -12.71 20.74 -29.56
N LYS A 212 -12.11 20.60 -30.74
CA LYS A 212 -11.43 21.70 -31.44
C LYS A 212 -11.44 21.50 -32.95
#